data_AF-A0A8S9H2G4-F1
#
_entry.id   AF-A0A8S9H2G4-F1
#
_cell.length_a   1.000
_cell.length_b   1.000
_cell.length_c   1.000
_cell.angle_alpha   90.00
_cell.angle_beta   90.00
_cell.angle_gamma   90.00
#
_symmetry.space_group_name_H-M   'P 1'
#
loop_
_entity.id
_entity.type
_entity.pdbx_description
1 polymer ?
#
loop_
_entity_poly.entity_id
_entity_poly.type
_entity_poly.pdbx_seq_one_letter_code
_entity_poly.pdbx_strand_id
1 'polypeptide(L)'
;MAIFWYLTRISVYDKTEQAVFVILGDAGKELTGKHAAELVANYFEANDGVGDDHYVPVPQALLDTIEQTHKFIVKVSDHNLTGKTQTITVTKILPPEAPLPSTIGVGSGSSGSSGDTAGDKARKAAEILEADEAKRPKSG
;
A
#
# COMPACT_ATOMS: atom_id res chain seq x y z
N MET A 1 -29.78 -19.45 -8.56
CA MET A 1 -28.33 -19.15 -8.49
C MET A 1 -28.18 -17.67 -8.20
N ALA A 2 -27.51 -17.29 -7.11
CA ALA A 2 -27.22 -15.88 -6.83
C ALA A 2 -26.01 -15.42 -7.67
N ILE A 3 -25.99 -14.15 -8.07
CA ILE A 3 -24.86 -13.55 -8.78
C ILE A 3 -24.31 -12.45 -7.88
N PHE A 4 -23.01 -12.50 -7.60
CA PHE A 4 -22.32 -11.55 -6.75
C PHE A 4 -21.50 -10.57 -7.57
N TRP A 5 -21.57 -9.29 -7.20
CA TRP A 5 -20.88 -8.19 -7.85
C TRP A 5 -20.26 -7.30 -6.79
N TYR A 6 -19.14 -6.66 -7.11
CA TYR A 6 -18.54 -5.68 -6.21
C TYR A 6 -19.33 -4.36 -6.21
N LEU A 7 -19.54 -3.82 -5.01
CA LEU A 7 -19.88 -2.44 -4.73
C LEU A 7 -18.98 -2.01 -3.57
N THR A 8 -17.76 -1.58 -3.90
CA THR A 8 -16.74 -1.28 -2.90
C THR A 8 -16.54 0.23 -2.82
N ARG A 9 -16.56 0.77 -1.60
CA ARG A 9 -16.25 2.17 -1.34
C ARG A 9 -14.93 2.23 -0.57
N ILE A 10 -13.92 2.86 -1.15
CA ILE A 10 -12.58 2.94 -0.57
C ILE A 10 -12.15 4.40 -0.38
N SER A 11 -11.37 4.63 0.67
CA SER A 11 -10.59 5.86 0.82
C SER A 11 -9.26 5.68 0.10
N VAL A 12 -8.92 6.61 -0.77
CA VAL A 12 -7.63 6.66 -1.44
C VAL A 12 -6.87 7.90 -1.00
N TYR A 13 -5.56 7.77 -0.89
CA TYR A 13 -4.67 8.83 -0.44
C TYR A 13 -3.57 9.04 -1.49
N ASP A 14 -3.34 10.29 -1.86
CA ASP A 14 -2.17 10.68 -2.66
C ASP A 14 -1.49 11.87 -1.98
N LYS A 15 -0.29 11.65 -1.47
CA LYS A 15 0.49 12.64 -0.71
C LYS A 15 -0.33 13.22 0.45
N THR A 16 -0.81 14.45 0.32
CA THR A 16 -1.57 15.19 1.34
C THR A 16 -3.08 15.20 1.08
N GLU A 17 -3.52 14.62 -0.04
CA GLU A 17 -4.92 14.63 -0.46
C GLU A 17 -5.57 13.27 -0.22
N GLN A 18 -6.89 13.30 0.00
CA GLN A 18 -7.72 12.12 0.15
C GLN A 18 -8.96 12.25 -0.73
N ALA A 19 -9.37 11.14 -1.34
CA ALA A 19 -10.64 11.03 -2.04
C ALA A 19 -11.36 9.73 -1.67
N VAL A 20 -12.66 9.67 -1.97
CA VAL A 20 -13.46 8.45 -1.80
C VAL A 20 -13.87 7.91 -3.16
N PHE A 21 -13.43 6.69 -3.46
CA PHE A 21 -13.73 6.00 -4.71
C PHE A 21 -14.81 4.95 -4.52
N VAL A 22 -15.62 4.77 -5.56
CA VAL A 22 -16.56 3.65 -5.70
C VAL A 22 -16.10 2.77 -6.85
N ILE A 23 -15.91 1.49 -6.55
CA ILE A 23 -15.45 0.45 -7.48
C ILE A 23 -16.60 -0.54 -7.66
N LEU A 24 -16.94 -0.81 -8.92
CA LEU A 24 -18.11 -1.59 -9.30
C LEU A 24 -17.72 -2.79 -10.14
N GLY A 25 -18.45 -3.91 -9.97
CA GLY A 25 -18.36 -5.07 -10.85
C GLY A 25 -16.93 -5.62 -10.96
N ASP A 26 -16.46 -5.81 -12.20
CA ASP A 26 -15.17 -6.47 -12.47
C ASP A 26 -13.96 -5.68 -11.98
N ALA A 27 -14.05 -4.35 -11.87
CA ALA A 27 -12.98 -3.54 -11.32
C ALA A 27 -12.69 -3.90 -9.84
N GLY A 28 -13.68 -4.43 -9.12
CA GLY A 28 -13.45 -4.94 -7.77
C GLY A 28 -12.58 -6.19 -7.77
N LYS A 29 -12.76 -7.08 -8.75
CA LYS A 29 -11.87 -8.23 -8.95
C LYS A 29 -10.47 -7.79 -9.37
N GLU A 30 -10.35 -6.77 -10.22
CA GLU A 30 -9.05 -6.19 -10.58
C GLU A 30 -8.30 -5.67 -9.35
N LEU A 31 -9.02 -5.11 -8.37
CA LEU A 31 -8.44 -4.63 -7.12
C LEU A 31 -8.03 -5.78 -6.19
N THR A 32 -8.93 -6.73 -5.92
CA THR A 32 -8.71 -7.75 -4.88
C THR A 32 -8.11 -9.05 -5.41
N GLY A 33 -7.97 -9.20 -6.73
CA GLY A 33 -7.54 -10.42 -7.38
C GLY A 33 -8.53 -11.61 -7.26
N LYS A 34 -9.76 -11.38 -6.77
CA LYS A 34 -10.73 -12.43 -6.44
C LYS A 34 -12.10 -12.12 -7.02
N HIS A 35 -12.89 -13.15 -7.35
CA HIS A 35 -14.29 -12.93 -7.70
C HIS A 35 -15.10 -12.62 -6.43
N ALA A 36 -16.12 -11.77 -6.55
CA ALA A 36 -17.01 -11.43 -5.42
C ALA A 36 -17.65 -12.68 -4.80
N ALA A 37 -18.03 -13.65 -5.64
CA ALA A 37 -18.59 -14.91 -5.18
C ALA A 37 -17.59 -15.73 -4.33
N GLU A 38 -16.30 -15.73 -4.68
CA GLU A 38 -15.27 -16.40 -3.87
C GLU A 38 -15.12 -15.74 -2.50
N LEU A 39 -15.14 -14.40 -2.43
CA LEU A 39 -15.05 -13.70 -1.14
C LEU A 39 -16.24 -14.03 -0.24
N VAL A 40 -17.46 -14.08 -0.81
CA VAL A 40 -18.67 -14.41 -0.06
C VAL A 40 -18.66 -15.87 0.40
N ALA A 41 -18.27 -16.81 -0.47
CA ALA A 41 -18.18 -18.22 -0.13
C ALA A 41 -17.16 -18.44 1.01
N ASN A 42 -15.94 -17.93 0.85
CA ASN A 42 -14.88 -18.04 1.86
C ASN A 42 -15.30 -17.40 3.18
N TYR A 43 -16.05 -16.30 3.13
CA TYR A 43 -16.61 -15.67 4.32
C TYR A 43 -17.60 -16.61 5.03
N PHE A 44 -18.59 -17.17 4.34
CA PHE A 44 -19.54 -18.08 4.99
C PHE A 44 -18.86 -19.36 5.51
N GLU A 45 -17.95 -19.95 4.74
CA GLU A 45 -17.20 -21.15 5.15
C GLU A 45 -16.34 -20.88 6.40
N ALA A 46 -15.66 -19.74 6.46
CA ALA A 46 -14.83 -19.37 7.62
C ALA A 46 -15.64 -19.10 8.89
N ASN A 47 -16.93 -18.81 8.76
CA ASN A 47 -17.83 -18.50 9.87
C ASN A 47 -18.87 -19.60 10.15
N ASP A 48 -18.81 -20.73 9.44
CA ASP A 48 -19.76 -21.81 9.64
C ASP A 48 -19.55 -22.50 10.99
N GLY A 49 -20.65 -22.74 11.72
CA GLY A 49 -20.62 -23.38 13.03
C GLY A 49 -19.96 -22.58 14.15
N VAL A 50 -19.64 -21.30 13.93
CA VAL A 50 -19.05 -20.43 14.96
C VAL A 50 -20.17 -19.69 15.71
N GLY A 51 -20.09 -19.67 17.05
CA GLY A 51 -21.10 -19.04 17.90
C GLY A 51 -21.10 -17.50 17.85
N ASP A 52 -22.15 -16.89 18.36
CA ASP A 52 -22.43 -15.45 18.22
C ASP A 52 -21.38 -14.51 18.82
N ASP A 53 -20.54 -14.98 19.75
CA ASP A 53 -19.47 -14.19 20.39
C ASP A 53 -18.16 -14.13 19.56
N HIS A 54 -18.16 -14.66 18.34
CA HIS A 54 -16.96 -14.70 17.49
C HIS A 54 -16.82 -13.46 16.60
N TYR A 55 -15.58 -12.95 16.54
CA TYR A 55 -15.21 -11.92 15.57
C TYR A 55 -15.04 -12.52 14.19
N VAL A 56 -15.94 -12.14 13.29
CA VAL A 56 -15.84 -12.55 11.90
C VAL A 56 -14.60 -11.92 11.23
N PRO A 57 -13.66 -12.73 10.71
CA PRO A 57 -12.45 -12.19 10.08
C PRO A 57 -12.77 -11.47 8.78
N VAL A 58 -12.05 -10.37 8.53
CA VAL A 58 -12.07 -9.68 7.23
C VAL A 58 -11.34 -10.55 6.21
N PRO A 59 -11.89 -10.78 5.00
CA PRO A 59 -11.20 -11.55 3.96
C PRO A 59 -9.80 -11.01 3.66
N GLN A 60 -8.80 -11.91 3.64
CA GLN A 60 -7.39 -11.54 3.42
C GLN A 60 -7.19 -10.75 2.11
N ALA A 61 -7.89 -11.14 1.06
CA ALA A 61 -7.84 -10.46 -0.24
C ALA A 61 -8.31 -8.99 -0.20
N LEU A 62 -9.04 -8.56 0.83
CA LEU A 62 -9.35 -7.13 1.06
C LEU A 62 -8.23 -6.44 1.84
N LEU A 63 -7.66 -7.12 2.84
CA LEU A 63 -6.52 -6.61 3.60
C LEU A 63 -5.31 -6.36 2.69
N ASP A 64 -5.07 -7.26 1.74
CA ASP A 64 -3.97 -7.16 0.77
C ASP A 64 -4.10 -5.95 -0.17
N THR A 65 -5.28 -5.32 -0.25
CA THR A 65 -5.48 -4.08 -1.04
C THR A 65 -5.09 -2.82 -0.28
N ILE A 66 -4.97 -2.91 1.05
CA ILE A 66 -4.57 -1.80 1.91
C ILE A 66 -3.08 -1.54 1.69
N GLU A 67 -2.68 -0.27 1.76
CA GLU A 67 -1.28 0.18 1.55
C GLU A 67 -0.69 -0.15 0.17
N GLN A 68 -1.53 -0.55 -0.80
CA GLN A 68 -1.13 -0.72 -2.19
C GLN A 68 -1.30 0.57 -2.98
N THR A 69 -0.37 0.81 -3.91
CA THR A 69 -0.48 1.92 -4.87
C THR A 69 -1.01 1.41 -6.20
N HIS A 70 -2.11 2.00 -6.67
CA HIS A 70 -2.74 1.66 -7.94
C HIS A 70 -2.93 2.89 -8.82
N LYS A 71 -2.89 2.69 -10.14
CA LYS A 71 -3.29 3.71 -11.13
C LYS A 71 -4.73 3.44 -11.55
N PHE A 72 -5.63 4.40 -11.31
CA PHE A 72 -7.05 4.27 -11.62
C PHE A 72 -7.43 5.13 -12.84
N ILE A 73 -8.30 4.61 -13.69
CA ILE A 73 -9.08 5.41 -14.63
C ILE A 73 -10.43 5.66 -13.99
N VAL A 74 -10.78 6.94 -13.87
CA VAL A 74 -11.98 7.39 -13.16
C VAL A 74 -12.89 8.21 -14.06
N LYS A 75 -14.19 8.21 -13.74
CA LYS A 75 -15.16 9.13 -14.30
C LYS A 75 -15.48 10.22 -13.26
N VAL A 76 -15.22 11.47 -13.63
CA VAL A 76 -15.47 12.64 -12.77
C VAL A 76 -16.47 13.55 -13.47
N SER A 77 -17.39 14.11 -12.69
CA SER A 77 -18.37 15.13 -13.10
C SER A 77 -18.48 16.19 -12.01
N ASP A 78 -19.08 17.33 -12.32
CA ASP A 78 -19.25 18.44 -11.37
C ASP A 78 -19.96 18.00 -10.08
N HIS A 79 -20.90 17.06 -10.19
CA HIS A 79 -21.60 16.50 -9.03
C HIS A 79 -20.65 15.78 -8.06
N ASN A 80 -19.60 15.12 -8.56
CA ASN A 80 -18.63 14.41 -7.72
C ASN A 80 -17.76 15.38 -6.91
N LEU A 81 -17.68 16.65 -7.30
CA LEU A 81 -16.85 17.68 -6.65
C LEU A 81 -17.68 18.65 -5.79
N THR A 82 -18.88 19.00 -6.24
CA THR A 82 -19.73 20.04 -5.64
C THR A 82 -20.95 19.48 -4.91
N GLY A 83 -21.25 18.19 -5.09
CA GLY A 83 -22.40 17.54 -4.50
C GLY A 83 -22.23 17.24 -3.01
N LYS A 84 -23.35 16.90 -2.34
CA LYS A 84 -23.36 16.43 -0.94
C LYS A 84 -22.59 15.11 -0.77
N THR A 85 -22.53 14.30 -1.81
CA THR A 85 -21.78 13.04 -1.85
C THR A 85 -20.64 13.18 -2.84
N GLN A 86 -19.44 13.42 -2.33
CA GLN A 86 -18.22 13.53 -3.13
C GLN A 86 -17.57 12.16 -3.28
N THR A 87 -18.11 11.35 -4.19
CA THR A 87 -17.54 10.04 -4.55
C THR A 87 -17.17 10.03 -6.03
N ILE A 88 -16.05 9.39 -6.36
CA ILE A 88 -15.57 9.24 -7.74
C ILE A 88 -15.71 7.78 -8.16
N THR A 89 -16.26 7.52 -9.34
CA THR A 89 -16.41 6.14 -9.83
C THR A 89 -15.16 5.71 -10.59
N VAL A 90 -14.61 4.57 -10.22
CA VAL A 90 -13.52 3.91 -10.96
C VAL A 90 -14.12 3.11 -12.10
N THR A 91 -13.62 3.32 -13.31
CA THR A 91 -14.04 2.57 -14.50
C THR A 91 -13.07 1.46 -14.86
N LYS A 92 -11.79 1.61 -14.50
CA LYS A 92 -10.74 0.61 -14.75
C LYS A 92 -9.58 0.77 -13.79
N ILE A 93 -8.98 -0.34 -13.38
CA ILE A 93 -7.72 -0.35 -12.62
C ILE A 93 -6.60 -0.81 -13.55
N LEU A 94 -5.51 -0.06 -13.58
CA LEU A 94 -4.34 -0.44 -14.39
C LEU A 94 -3.48 -1.45 -13.62
N PRO A 95 -2.90 -2.44 -14.31
CA PRO A 95 -2.01 -3.39 -13.67
C PRO A 95 -0.78 -2.68 -13.08
N PRO A 96 -0.16 -3.26 -12.03
CA PRO A 96 1.09 -2.75 -11.48
C PRO A 96 2.16 -2.65 -12.57
N GLU A 97 2.95 -1.58 -12.52
CA GLU A 97 4.08 -1.42 -13.45
C GLU A 97 5.17 -2.43 -13.10
N ALA A 98 5.63 -3.20 -14.09
CA ALA A 98 6.66 -4.21 -13.87
C ALA A 98 7.96 -3.55 -13.37
N PRO A 99 8.66 -4.12 -12.38
CA PRO A 99 9.96 -3.61 -11.96
C PRO A 99 10.92 -3.59 -13.17
N LEU A 100 11.51 -2.43 -13.45
CA LEU A 100 12.54 -2.34 -14.49
C LEU A 100 13.74 -3.20 -14.06
N PRO A 101 14.35 -3.97 -14.98
CA PRO A 101 15.51 -4.79 -14.64
C PRO A 101 16.66 -3.88 -14.19
N SER A 102 17.08 -4.05 -12.94
CA SER A 102 18.27 -3.40 -12.40
C SER A 102 19.48 -3.82 -13.24
N THR A 103 20.11 -2.87 -13.95
CA THR A 103 21.42 -3.10 -14.56
C THR A 103 22.43 -3.37 -13.46
N ILE A 104 22.71 -4.64 -13.19
CA ILE A 104 23.81 -5.07 -12.33
C ILE A 104 25.11 -4.68 -13.04
N GLY A 105 25.79 -3.66 -12.52
CA GLY A 105 27.14 -3.32 -12.92
C GLY A 105 28.07 -4.48 -12.60
N VAL A 106 28.47 -5.22 -13.63
CA VAL A 106 29.51 -6.24 -13.56
C VAL A 106 30.85 -5.53 -13.37
N GLY A 107 31.24 -5.31 -12.11
CA GLY A 107 32.60 -4.98 -11.71
C GLY A 107 33.31 -6.25 -11.25
N SER A 108 33.83 -7.02 -12.21
CA SER A 108 34.64 -8.21 -11.95
C SER A 108 36.11 -7.84 -11.69
N GLY A 109 36.67 -8.40 -10.61
CA GLY A 109 38.09 -8.73 -10.53
C GLY A 109 38.91 -8.03 -9.45
N SER A 110 39.17 -8.72 -8.33
CA SER A 110 40.48 -9.35 -8.08
C SER A 110 40.77 -9.55 -6.59
N SER A 111 41.15 -10.78 -6.27
CA SER A 111 41.71 -11.32 -5.03
C SER A 111 42.96 -10.61 -4.52
N GLY A 112 43.23 -10.66 -3.21
CA GLY A 112 44.58 -10.51 -2.67
C GLY A 112 44.66 -10.20 -1.18
N SER A 113 45.27 -11.11 -0.43
CA SER A 113 45.52 -11.12 1.00
C SER A 113 46.59 -10.11 1.47
N SER A 114 46.53 -9.76 2.76
CA SER A 114 47.63 -9.47 3.71
C SER A 114 48.51 -8.22 3.58
N GLY A 115 48.71 -7.54 4.72
CA GLY A 115 49.95 -6.78 5.02
C GLY A 115 49.76 -5.44 5.73
N ASP A 116 50.14 -5.38 7.01
CA ASP A 116 50.33 -4.17 7.82
C ASP A 116 51.36 -3.19 7.20
N THR A 117 51.23 -1.88 7.48
CA THR A 117 52.25 -1.03 8.17
C THR A 117 52.01 0.48 7.92
N ALA A 118 52.32 1.24 8.97
CA ALA A 118 52.26 2.66 9.25
C ALA A 118 52.82 3.69 8.24
N GLY A 119 52.33 4.93 8.36
CA GLY A 119 52.92 6.17 7.81
C GLY A 119 51.88 7.30 7.70
N ASP A 120 51.56 8.00 8.79
CA ASP A 120 52.08 9.31 9.23
C ASP A 120 51.48 10.56 8.51
N LYS A 121 50.94 11.46 9.36
CA LYS A 121 50.63 12.91 9.24
C LYS A 121 49.95 13.48 7.98
N ALA A 122 48.82 14.17 8.20
CA ALA A 122 48.81 15.61 8.56
C ALA A 122 47.38 16.23 8.68
N ARG A 123 47.02 16.56 9.94
CA ARG A 123 46.27 17.72 10.49
C ARG A 123 45.36 18.59 9.59
N LYS A 124 44.08 18.76 10.00
CA LYS A 124 43.45 20.01 10.55
C LYS A 124 41.98 19.71 10.94
N ALA A 125 41.64 19.52 12.23
CA ALA A 125 41.00 20.48 13.17
C ALA A 125 39.64 21.03 12.67
N ALA A 126 38.51 21.07 13.40
CA ALA A 126 38.13 20.94 14.81
C ALA A 126 36.56 20.83 14.81
N GLU A 127 35.90 19.93 15.58
CA GLU A 127 35.16 20.23 16.84
C GLU A 127 33.84 21.04 16.56
N ILE A 128 32.62 20.81 17.05
CA ILE A 128 32.00 20.03 18.15
C ILE A 128 30.43 20.14 17.99
N LEU A 129 29.69 19.32 18.75
CA LEU A 129 28.34 19.53 19.36
C LEU A 129 27.11 19.19 18.49
N GLU A 130 26.02 18.61 18.99
CA GLU A 130 25.65 17.84 20.20
C GLU A 130 24.32 17.16 19.84
N ALA A 131 24.03 16.03 20.48
CA ALA A 131 22.72 15.40 20.40
C ALA A 131 21.75 16.11 21.34
N ASP A 132 20.63 16.62 20.82
CA ASP A 132 19.52 17.09 21.66
C ASP A 132 18.38 16.06 21.65
N GLU A 133 18.13 15.52 22.84
CA GLU A 133 17.07 14.57 23.18
C GLU A 133 15.75 15.33 23.37
N ALA A 134 14.80 15.15 22.45
CA ALA A 134 13.49 15.80 22.55
C ALA A 134 12.58 15.12 23.59
N LYS A 135 12.34 15.81 24.72
CA LYS A 135 11.36 15.48 25.75
C LYS A 135 9.91 15.60 25.27
N ARG A 136 9.11 14.59 25.64
CA ARG A 136 7.63 14.54 25.54
C ARG A 136 6.95 15.61 26.40
N PRO A 137 5.86 16.27 25.95
CA PRO A 137 5.00 17.05 26.83
C PRO A 137 3.90 16.18 27.48
N LYS A 138 3.55 16.52 28.73
CA LYS A 138 2.51 15.89 29.55
C LYS A 138 1.25 16.78 29.56
N SER A 139 0.09 16.13 29.51
CA SER A 139 -1.25 16.71 29.59
C SER A 139 -1.44 17.56 30.84
N GLY A 140 -2.04 18.74 30.66
CA GLY A 140 -2.87 19.39 31.67
C GLY A 140 -4.33 18.97 31.52
#